data_AF-A4WN37-F1
#
_entry.id   AF-A4WN37-F1
#
_cell.length_a   1.000
_cell.length_b   1.000
_cell.length_c   1.000
_cell.angle_alpha   90.00
_cell.angle_beta   90.00
_cell.angle_gamma   90.00
#
_symmetry.space_group_name_H-M   'P 1'
#
loop_
_entity.id
_entity.type
_entity.pdbx_description
1 polymer ?
#
loop_
_entity_poly.entity_id
_entity_poly.type
_entity_poly.pdbx_seq_one_letter_code
_entity_poly.pdbx_strand_id
1 'polypeptide(L)'
;MWEDGRPRIEVEYEVNGDVKSLSFIWGVMKGGAVIASVRQDEEKAAVLAALTGDESLRGRKGVVTLTAKHLFAMARIKGVGWGLLRWYAEVRGE
;
A
#
# COMPACT_ATOMS: atom_id res chain seq x y z
N MET A 1 -1.68 13.22 1.35
CA MET A 1 -2.37 13.87 2.48
C MET A 1 -2.24 12.93 3.67
N TRP A 2 -1.83 13.39 4.85
CA TRP A 2 -1.57 12.51 6.00
C TRP A 2 -2.87 12.22 6.75
N GLU A 3 -3.08 10.99 7.23
CA GLU A 3 -4.18 10.66 8.14
C GLU A 3 -3.59 10.19 9.46
N ASP A 4 -3.92 10.88 10.57
CA ASP A 4 -3.48 10.52 11.92
C ASP A 4 -1.93 10.41 12.08
N GLY A 5 -1.18 11.31 11.42
CA GLY A 5 0.29 11.28 11.42
C GLY A 5 0.90 10.15 10.58
N ARG A 6 0.07 9.41 9.85
CA ARG A 6 0.49 8.32 8.97
C ARG A 6 0.41 8.73 7.52
N PRO A 7 1.39 8.37 6.69
CA PRO A 7 1.37 8.68 5.28
C PRO A 7 0.29 7.83 4.62
N ARG A 8 -0.63 8.51 3.94
CA ARG A 8 -1.57 7.90 3.01
C ARG A 8 -0.98 8.03 1.61
N ILE A 9 -0.83 6.90 0.96
CA ILE A 9 -0.46 6.84 -0.46
C ILE A 9 -1.72 6.61 -1.27
N GLU A 10 -1.83 7.34 -2.36
CA GLU A 10 -2.83 7.14 -3.38
C GLU A 10 -2.17 6.63 -4.65
N VAL A 11 -2.72 5.57 -5.22
CA VAL A 11 -2.26 4.97 -6.46
C VAL A 11 -3.41 4.95 -7.44
N GLU A 12 -3.26 5.73 -8.51
CA GLU A 12 -4.17 5.73 -9.64
C GLU A 12 -3.85 4.56 -10.58
N TYR A 13 -4.90 3.92 -11.06
CA TYR A 13 -4.88 2.80 -11.99
C TYR A 13 -6.07 2.91 -12.94
N GLU A 14 -5.91 2.46 -14.18
CA GLU A 14 -6.99 2.45 -15.16
C GLU A 14 -7.58 1.05 -15.28
N VAL A 15 -8.92 0.96 -15.26
CA VAL A 15 -9.66 -0.27 -15.55
C VAL A 15 -10.71 0.04 -16.60
N ASN A 16 -10.63 -0.65 -17.75
CA ASN A 16 -11.57 -0.46 -18.86
C ASN A 16 -11.70 1.02 -19.32
N GLY A 17 -10.62 1.80 -19.27
CA GLY A 17 -10.61 3.22 -19.63
C GLY A 17 -11.07 4.18 -18.51
N ASP A 18 -11.45 3.65 -17.34
CA ASP A 18 -11.87 4.44 -16.18
C ASP A 18 -10.72 4.56 -15.18
N VAL A 19 -10.31 5.80 -14.87
CA VAL A 19 -9.24 6.06 -13.90
C VAL A 19 -9.81 5.95 -12.48
N LYS A 20 -9.29 4.99 -11.73
CA LYS A 20 -9.65 4.71 -10.34
C LYS A 20 -8.45 4.92 -9.44
N SER A 21 -8.70 5.12 -8.15
CA SER A 21 -7.65 5.29 -7.15
C SER A 21 -7.76 4.29 -6.00
N LEU A 22 -6.59 3.85 -5.53
CA LEU A 22 -6.39 3.03 -4.34
C LEU A 22 -5.70 3.89 -3.30
N SER A 23 -6.31 4.08 -2.14
CA SER A 23 -5.63 4.69 -1.01
C SER A 23 -5.26 3.64 0.04
N PHE A 24 -4.06 3.75 0.59
CA PHE A 24 -3.62 2.95 1.73
C PHE A 24 -2.93 3.82 2.75
N ILE A 25 -3.18 3.53 4.02
CA ILE A 25 -2.57 4.22 5.16
C ILE A 25 -1.47 3.30 5.70
N TRP A 26 -0.25 3.83 5.78
CA TRP A 26 0.86 3.08 6.35
C TRP A 26 0.84 3.11 7.87
N GLY A 27 1.47 2.12 8.49
CA GLY A 27 1.60 2.03 9.93
C GLY A 27 2.81 1.20 10.31
N VAL A 28 3.27 1.38 11.54
CA VAL A 28 4.28 0.51 12.16
C VAL A 28 3.59 -0.30 13.25
N MET A 29 3.68 -1.63 13.17
CA MET A 29 3.23 -2.50 14.27
C MET A 29 4.26 -2.53 15.40
N LYS A 30 3.81 -2.93 16.61
CA LYS A 30 4.72 -3.27 17.71
C LYS A 30 5.77 -4.28 17.21
N GLY A 31 7.05 -3.93 17.31
CA GLY A 31 8.17 -4.69 16.74
C GLY A 31 8.80 -4.07 15.48
N GLY A 32 8.30 -2.93 15.01
CA GLY A 32 8.94 -2.16 13.94
C GLY A 32 8.60 -2.63 12.51
N ALA A 33 7.65 -3.55 12.37
CA ALA A 33 7.19 -4.02 11.07
C ALA A 33 6.31 -2.97 10.39
N VAL A 34 6.65 -2.58 9.16
CA VAL A 34 5.84 -1.68 8.34
C VAL A 34 4.70 -2.45 7.71
N ILE A 35 3.49 -1.91 7.90
CA ILE A 35 2.25 -2.44 7.35
C ILE A 35 1.47 -1.34 6.64
N ALA A 36 0.54 -1.74 5.79
CA ALA A 36 -0.51 -0.83 5.33
C ALA A 36 -1.85 -1.56 5.28
N SER A 37 -2.92 -0.86 5.65
CA SER A 37 -4.27 -1.40 5.56
C SER A 37 -4.95 -0.85 4.32
N VAL A 38 -5.52 -1.74 3.52
CA VAL A 38 -6.31 -1.36 2.33
C VAL A 38 -7.62 -2.13 2.35
N ARG A 39 -8.72 -1.42 2.07
CA ARG A 39 -10.03 -2.04 1.86
C ARG A 39 -10.11 -2.49 0.40
N GLN A 40 -10.21 -3.79 0.19
CA GLN A 40 -10.26 -4.40 -1.13
C GLN A 40 -11.67 -4.89 -1.45
N ASP A 41 -12.05 -4.64 -2.69
CA ASP A 41 -13.07 -5.35 -3.44
C ASP A 41 -12.37 -6.20 -4.53
N GLU A 42 -13.12 -7.01 -5.28
CA GLU A 42 -12.56 -8.01 -6.19
C GLU A 42 -11.63 -7.41 -7.25
N GLU A 43 -11.98 -6.23 -7.77
CA GLU A 43 -11.18 -5.48 -8.73
C GLU A 43 -9.86 -5.01 -8.09
N LYS A 44 -9.94 -4.36 -6.93
CA LYS A 44 -8.75 -3.86 -6.22
C LYS A 44 -7.81 -4.98 -5.79
N ALA A 45 -8.35 -6.13 -5.41
CA ALA A 45 -7.59 -7.33 -5.07
C ALA A 45 -6.79 -7.83 -6.28
N ALA A 46 -7.41 -7.88 -7.46
CA ALA A 46 -6.73 -8.26 -8.70
C ALA A 46 -5.64 -7.27 -9.10
N VAL A 47 -5.90 -5.97 -8.98
CA VAL A 47 -4.94 -4.91 -9.28
C VAL A 47 -3.74 -4.98 -8.32
N LEU A 48 -3.98 -5.13 -7.02
CA LEU A 48 -2.90 -5.26 -6.05
C LEU A 48 -2.06 -6.52 -6.28
N ALA A 49 -2.69 -7.66 -6.56
CA ALA A 49 -1.96 -8.89 -6.91
C ALA A 49 -1.04 -8.68 -8.13
N ALA A 50 -1.53 -7.98 -9.17
CA ALA A 50 -0.72 -7.66 -10.35
C ALA A 50 0.42 -6.69 -10.03
N LEU A 51 0.18 -5.66 -9.22
CA LEU A 51 1.19 -4.66 -8.85
C LEU A 51 2.26 -5.22 -7.91
N THR A 52 1.91 -6.13 -7.01
CA THR A 52 2.86 -6.70 -6.04
C THR A 52 3.47 -8.01 -6.50
N GLY A 53 2.91 -8.65 -7.54
CA GLY A 53 3.23 -10.02 -7.95
C GLY A 53 2.82 -11.06 -6.91
N ASP A 54 1.86 -10.74 -6.03
CA ASP A 54 1.43 -11.62 -4.94
C ASP A 54 -0.01 -12.10 -5.18
N GLU A 55 -0.14 -13.28 -5.79
CA GLU A 55 -1.45 -13.85 -6.12
C GLU A 55 -2.29 -14.20 -4.88
N SER A 56 -1.70 -14.26 -3.68
CA SER A 56 -2.45 -14.45 -2.42
C SER A 56 -3.37 -13.28 -2.08
N LEU A 57 -3.13 -12.11 -2.67
CA LEU A 57 -4.01 -10.94 -2.54
C LEU A 57 -5.28 -11.10 -3.40
N ARG A 58 -5.26 -11.94 -4.43
CA ARG A 58 -6.39 -12.13 -5.35
C ARG A 58 -7.54 -12.85 -4.64
N GLY A 59 -8.75 -12.30 -4.76
CA GLY A 59 -9.97 -12.89 -4.19
C GLY A 59 -10.21 -12.58 -2.69
N ARG A 60 -9.31 -11.83 -2.02
CA ARG A 60 -9.59 -11.35 -0.65
C ARG A 60 -10.55 -10.16 -0.69
N LYS A 61 -11.72 -10.32 -0.08
CA LYS A 61 -12.69 -9.23 0.12
C LYS A 61 -12.57 -8.70 1.56
N GLY A 62 -12.56 -7.38 1.73
CA GLY A 62 -12.46 -6.73 3.05
C GLY A 62 -11.14 -6.00 3.28
N VAL A 63 -10.77 -5.79 4.55
CA VAL A 63 -9.53 -5.09 4.91
C VAL A 63 -8.37 -6.07 4.88
N VAL A 64 -7.39 -5.82 4.02
CA VAL A 64 -6.17 -6.63 3.89
C VAL A 64 -4.97 -5.83 4.38
N THR A 65 -4.10 -6.50 5.13
CA THR A 65 -2.82 -5.94 5.57
C THR A 65 -1.74 -6.23 4.54
N LEU A 66 -1.20 -5.19 3.94
CA LEU A 66 0.00 -5.22 3.12
C LEU A 66 1.23 -5.17 4.03
N THR A 67 2.25 -5.95 3.69
CA THR A 67 3.53 -5.98 4.43
C THR A 67 4.56 -5.12 3.71
N ALA A 68 5.71 -4.88 4.36
CA ALA A 68 6.84 -4.18 3.75
C ALA A 68 7.20 -4.71 2.35
N LYS A 69 7.16 -6.02 2.11
CA LYS A 69 7.43 -6.62 0.78
C LYS A 69 6.46 -6.07 -0.28
N HIS A 70 5.16 -6.04 0.01
CA HIS A 70 4.14 -5.52 -0.90
C HIS A 70 4.33 -4.02 -1.15
N LEU A 71 4.66 -3.27 -0.10
CA LEU A 71 4.91 -1.82 -0.18
C LEU A 71 6.15 -1.50 -1.03
N PHE A 72 7.23 -2.26 -0.87
CA PHE A 72 8.44 -2.10 -1.69
C PHE A 72 8.21 -2.44 -3.16
N ALA A 73 7.40 -3.46 -3.46
CA ALA A 73 7.04 -3.79 -4.83
C ALA A 73 6.30 -2.62 -5.51
N MET A 74 5.32 -2.03 -4.84
CA MET A 74 4.59 -0.86 -5.36
C MET A 74 5.48 0.39 -5.48
N ALA A 75 6.34 0.62 -4.48
CA ALA A 75 7.31 1.72 -4.48
C ALA A 75 8.25 1.69 -5.68
N ARG A 76 8.65 0.48 -6.13
CA ARG A 76 9.50 0.29 -7.32
C ARG A 76 8.79 0.68 -8.62
N ILE A 77 7.46 0.52 -8.69
CA ILE A 77 6.67 0.79 -9.90
C ILE A 77 6.35 2.28 -10.05
N LYS A 78 6.06 2.97 -8.94
CA LYS A 78 5.54 4.36 -8.96
C LYS A 78 6.51 5.42 -8.41
N GLY A 79 7.74 5.07 -8.03
CA GLY A 79 8.70 6.02 -7.44
C GLY A 79 8.35 6.50 -6.03
N VAL A 80 7.30 5.93 -5.42
CA VAL A 80 6.78 6.30 -4.08
C VAL A 80 7.69 5.82 -2.93
N GLY A 81 8.73 5.03 -3.25
CA GLY A 81 9.63 4.43 -2.26
C GLY A 81 10.39 5.42 -1.38
N TRP A 82 10.67 6.64 -1.88
CA TRP A 82 11.41 7.62 -1.09
C TRP A 82 10.58 8.20 0.07
N GLY A 83 9.28 8.40 -0.14
CA GLY A 83 8.35 8.83 0.91
C GLY A 83 8.22 7.77 2.03
N LEU A 84 8.22 6.48 1.66
CA LEU A 84 8.22 5.36 2.60
C LEU A 84 9.45 5.32 3.47
N LEU A 85 10.62 5.42 2.85
CA LEU A 85 11.90 5.33 3.53
C LEU A 85 12.10 6.51 4.48
N ARG A 86 11.75 7.73 4.05
CA ARG A 86 11.79 8.92 4.91
C ARG A 86 10.88 8.77 6.12
N TRP A 87 9.60 8.44 5.91
CA TRP A 87 8.67 8.27 7.02
C TRP A 87 9.08 7.14 7.96
N TYR A 88 9.54 6.01 7.43
CA TYR A 88 10.03 4.92 8.26
C TYR A 88 11.24 5.35 9.10
N ALA A 89 12.17 6.12 8.53
CA ALA A 89 13.29 6.68 9.27
C ALA A 89 12.84 7.69 10.34
N GLU A 90 11.83 8.52 10.06
CA GLU A 90 11.24 9.44 11.04
C GLU A 90 10.60 8.67 12.21
N VAL A 91 9.79 7.65 11.94
CA VAL A 91 9.12 6.84 12.98
C VAL A 91 10.07 5.94 13.76
N ARG A 92 11.20 5.54 13.17
CA ARG A 92 12.22 4.71 13.84
C ARG A 92 13.34 5.51 14.49
N GLY A 93 13.45 6.81 14.18
CA GLY A 93 14.52 7.70 14.62
C GLY A 93 14.26 8.37 15.98
N GLU A 94 13.15 8.04 16.64
CA GLU A 94 12.81 8.45 18.01
C GLU A 94 13.05 7.32 19.02
#